data_AF-A0A1B6CF93-F1
#
_entry.id   AF-A0A1B6CF93-F1
#
_cell.length_a   1.000
_cell.length_b   1.000
_cell.length_c   1.000
_cell.angle_alpha   90.00
_cell.angle_beta   90.00
_cell.angle_gamma   90.00
#
_symmetry.space_group_name_H-M   'P 1'
#
loop_
_entity.id
_entity.type
_entity.pdbx_description
1 polymer ?
#
loop_
_entity_poly.entity_id
_entity_poly.type
_entity_poly.pdbx_seq_one_letter_code
_entity_poly.pdbx_strand_id
1 'polypeptide(L)'
;MLQKNFKSVIKFYFLNKMLVLFNILSSLYKFFYRRVTILISCGLLYSALWCSYFYFNATLQDAEGEDIPVHEAIHHFFRSPWWTDLKKSLSDTWTFLKTNGWLETWKLIIELSDPSGEQNAYKVLGLSHHANQTEINSSCRLLSVKWHPDKVKDPREKLTAQEKFYEVQEACEILSKNKARRSRRNKKSDS
;
A
#
# COMPACT_ATOMS: atom_id res chain seq x y z
N MET A 1 1.49 56.80 -32.86
CA MET A 1 0.23 56.74 -32.06
C MET A 1 -0.50 55.39 -32.21
N LEU A 2 -0.70 54.89 -33.43
CA LEU A 2 -1.48 53.68 -33.73
C LEU A 2 -1.04 52.38 -33.01
N GLN A 3 0.28 52.17 -32.86
CA GLN A 3 0.82 50.95 -32.24
C GLN A 3 0.51 50.82 -30.74
N LYS A 4 0.39 51.95 -30.02
CA LYS A 4 0.04 51.97 -28.58
C LYS A 4 -1.44 51.63 -28.36
N ASN A 5 -2.32 52.10 -29.24
CA ASN A 5 -3.75 51.79 -29.18
C ASN A 5 -4.02 50.31 -29.47
N PHE A 6 -3.31 49.70 -30.42
CA PHE A 6 -3.49 48.29 -30.75
C PHE A 6 -3.10 47.34 -29.60
N LYS A 7 -1.96 47.58 -28.94
CA LYS A 7 -1.56 46.81 -27.75
C LYS A 7 -2.55 46.98 -26.60
N SER A 8 -3.12 48.17 -26.43
CA SER A 8 -4.12 48.43 -25.38
C SER A 8 -5.42 47.66 -25.63
N VAL A 9 -5.91 47.64 -26.88
CA VAL A 9 -7.12 46.89 -27.27
C VAL A 9 -6.92 45.38 -27.11
N ILE A 10 -5.77 44.85 -27.51
CA ILE A 10 -5.45 43.41 -27.32
C ILE A 10 -5.36 43.08 -25.83
N LYS A 11 -4.70 43.93 -25.04
CA LYS A 11 -4.59 43.73 -23.59
C LYS A 11 -5.96 43.75 -22.92
N PHE A 12 -6.84 44.66 -23.34
CA PHE A 12 -8.21 44.76 -22.85
C PHE A 12 -9.04 43.52 -23.20
N TYR A 13 -8.97 43.05 -24.46
CA TYR A 13 -9.66 41.84 -24.89
C TYR A 13 -9.15 40.59 -24.15
N PHE A 14 -7.83 40.47 -23.96
CA PHE A 14 -7.21 39.36 -23.22
C PHE A 14 -7.56 39.38 -21.74
N LEU A 15 -7.55 40.55 -21.10
CA LEU A 15 -7.98 40.73 -19.70
C LEU A 15 -9.45 40.38 -19.51
N ASN A 16 -10.33 40.85 -20.40
CA ASN A 16 -11.76 40.57 -20.31
C ASN A 16 -12.05 39.07 -20.56
N LYS A 17 -11.34 38.44 -21.49
CA LYS A 17 -11.41 36.99 -21.74
C LYS A 17 -10.90 36.16 -20.56
N MET A 18 -9.81 36.58 -19.92
CA MET A 18 -9.29 35.96 -18.68
C MET A 18 -10.27 36.10 -17.51
N LEU A 19 -10.94 37.26 -17.39
CA LEU A 19 -11.91 37.51 -16.33
C LEU A 19 -13.17 36.66 -16.51
N VAL A 20 -13.64 36.49 -17.76
CA VAL A 20 -14.74 35.57 -18.10
C VAL A 20 -14.35 34.11 -17.81
N LEU A 21 -13.14 33.68 -18.20
CA LEU A 21 -12.64 32.33 -17.88
C LEU A 21 -12.54 32.08 -16.38
N PHE A 22 -12.04 33.04 -15.61
CA PHE A 22 -11.96 32.96 -14.15
C PHE A 22 -13.36 32.84 -13.52
N ASN A 23 -14.33 33.60 -14.01
CA ASN A 23 -15.71 33.54 -13.51
C ASN A 23 -16.39 32.20 -13.85
N ILE A 24 -16.14 31.65 -15.04
CA ILE A 24 -16.61 30.32 -15.46
C ILE A 24 -15.97 29.22 -14.60
N LEU A 25 -14.64 29.27 -14.38
CA LEU A 25 -13.91 28.32 -13.53
C LEU A 25 -14.39 28.37 -12.07
N SER A 26 -14.61 29.57 -11.53
CA SER A 26 -15.16 29.77 -10.18
C SER A 26 -16.60 29.23 -10.05
N SER A 27 -17.43 29.44 -11.07
CA SER A 27 -18.78 28.89 -11.14
C SER A 27 -18.76 27.34 -11.21
N LEU A 28 -17.87 26.78 -12.01
CA LEU A 28 -17.68 25.33 -12.14
C LEU A 28 -17.17 24.71 -10.84
N TYR A 29 -16.24 25.39 -10.15
CA TYR A 29 -15.71 24.99 -8.85
C TYR A 29 -16.79 25.01 -7.76
N LYS A 30 -17.61 26.08 -7.71
CA LYS A 30 -18.75 26.16 -6.76
C LYS A 30 -19.77 25.06 -7.02
N PHE A 31 -20.06 24.76 -8.28
CA PHE A 31 -20.97 23.68 -8.66
C PHE A 31 -20.43 22.29 -8.26
N PHE A 32 -19.15 22.03 -8.53
CA PHE A 32 -18.48 20.79 -8.16
C PHE A 32 -18.43 20.63 -6.63
N TYR A 33 -18.00 21.66 -5.90
CA TYR A 33 -17.95 21.65 -4.44
C TYR A 33 -19.34 21.37 -3.84
N ARG A 34 -20.40 22.03 -4.32
CA ARG A 34 -21.78 21.78 -3.84
C ARG A 34 -22.22 20.33 -4.04
N ARG A 35 -21.88 19.71 -5.17
CA ARG A 35 -22.21 18.30 -5.43
C ARG A 35 -21.41 17.35 -4.55
N VAL A 36 -20.12 17.62 -4.40
CA VAL A 36 -19.23 16.82 -3.55
C VAL A 36 -19.64 16.90 -2.09
N THR A 37 -19.98 18.09 -1.56
CA THR A 37 -20.45 18.22 -0.18
C THR A 37 -21.78 17.50 0.06
N ILE A 38 -22.71 17.54 -0.89
CA ILE A 38 -23.97 16.77 -0.81
C ILE A 38 -23.67 15.27 -0.79
N LEU A 39 -22.82 14.77 -1.69
CA LEU A 39 -22.46 13.34 -1.71
C LEU A 39 -21.75 12.89 -0.43
N ILE A 40 -20.83 13.72 0.10
CA ILE A 40 -20.15 13.44 1.37
C ILE A 40 -21.16 13.42 2.52
N SER A 41 -22.08 14.39 2.60
CA SER A 41 -23.11 14.41 3.65
C SER A 41 -24.02 13.18 3.57
N CYS A 42 -24.43 12.76 2.38
CA CYS A 42 -25.24 11.57 2.17
C CYS A 42 -24.47 10.29 2.55
N GLY A 43 -23.21 10.19 2.15
CA GLY A 43 -22.32 9.09 2.55
C GLY A 43 -22.10 9.03 4.07
N LEU A 44 -21.94 10.17 4.74
CA LEU A 44 -21.81 10.25 6.19
C LEU A 44 -23.09 9.77 6.89
N LEU A 45 -24.26 10.24 6.46
CA LEU A 45 -25.54 9.79 7.00
C LEU A 45 -25.76 8.29 6.80
N TYR A 46 -25.45 7.77 5.61
CA TYR A 46 -25.52 6.35 5.32
C TYR A 46 -24.57 5.55 6.21
N SER A 47 -23.31 5.98 6.33
CA SER A 47 -22.32 5.32 7.19
C SER A 47 -22.74 5.35 8.67
N ALA A 48 -23.34 6.45 9.14
CA ALA A 48 -23.84 6.56 10.50
C ALA A 48 -25.01 5.60 10.77
N LEU A 49 -25.91 5.44 9.79
CA LEU A 49 -27.00 4.46 9.87
C LEU A 49 -26.45 3.03 9.95
N TRP A 50 -25.45 2.70 9.14
CA TRP A 50 -24.78 1.40 9.19
C TRP A 50 -24.00 1.17 10.49
N CYS A 51 -23.24 2.16 10.95
CA CYS A 51 -22.53 2.09 12.22
C CYS A 51 -23.49 1.87 13.39
N SER A 52 -24.64 2.58 13.40
CA SER A 52 -25.69 2.37 14.40
C SER A 52 -26.26 0.95 14.32
N TYR A 53 -26.58 0.47 13.11
CA TYR A 53 -27.09 -0.89 12.91
C TYR A 53 -26.11 -1.96 13.42
N PHE A 54 -24.82 -1.85 13.08
CA PHE A 54 -23.79 -2.77 13.57
C PHE A 54 -23.57 -2.64 15.08
N TYR A 55 -23.58 -1.43 15.62
CA TYR A 55 -23.40 -1.20 17.05
C TYR A 55 -24.46 -1.90 17.91
N PHE A 56 -25.70 -1.96 17.42
CA PHE A 56 -26.80 -2.63 18.14
C PHE A 56 -26.97 -4.12 17.81
N ASN A 57 -26.62 -4.57 16.61
CA ASN A 57 -26.90 -5.94 16.16
C ASN A 57 -25.66 -6.86 16.07
N ALA A 58 -24.45 -6.34 16.22
CA ALA A 58 -23.25 -7.15 16.16
C ALA A 58 -22.92 -7.76 17.54
N THR A 59 -22.90 -9.08 17.60
CA THR A 59 -22.34 -9.88 18.68
C THR A 59 -21.05 -10.54 18.18
N LEU A 60 -20.04 -10.63 19.04
CA LEU A 60 -18.81 -11.37 18.76
C LEU A 60 -18.82 -12.62 19.64
N GLN A 61 -18.56 -13.76 19.02
CA GLN A 61 -18.41 -15.02 19.73
C GLN A 61 -16.96 -15.12 20.21
N ASP A 62 -16.74 -15.02 21.51
CA ASP A 62 -15.40 -15.15 22.10
C ASP A 62 -14.94 -16.62 22.14
N ALA A 63 -13.65 -16.84 22.42
CA ALA A 63 -13.03 -18.17 22.44
C ALA A 63 -13.66 -19.16 23.44
N GLU A 64 -14.46 -18.67 24.39
CA GLU A 64 -15.21 -19.47 25.37
C GLU A 64 -16.69 -19.69 24.98
N GLY A 65 -17.14 -19.15 23.84
CA GLY A 65 -18.48 -19.36 23.30
C GLY A 65 -19.57 -18.46 23.87
N GLU A 66 -19.23 -17.42 24.65
CA GLU A 66 -20.18 -16.38 25.05
C GLU A 66 -20.31 -15.28 23.97
N ASP A 67 -21.55 -14.88 23.69
CA ASP A 67 -21.88 -13.81 22.75
C ASP A 67 -21.83 -12.46 23.46
N ILE A 68 -20.74 -11.71 23.28
CA ILE A 68 -20.59 -10.37 23.85
C ILE A 68 -20.99 -9.33 22.81
N PRO A 69 -21.86 -8.36 23.13
CA PRO A 69 -22.23 -7.33 22.17
C PRO A 69 -21.05 -6.39 21.88
N VAL A 70 -20.86 -6.04 20.61
CA VAL A 70 -19.70 -5.24 20.13
C VAL A 70 -19.56 -3.91 20.85
N HIS A 71 -20.67 -3.26 21.20
CA HIS A 71 -20.62 -1.97 21.89
C HIS A 71 -19.98 -2.06 23.28
N GLU A 72 -20.19 -3.16 23.99
CA GLU A 72 -19.64 -3.39 25.33
C GLU A 72 -18.14 -3.65 25.25
N ALA A 73 -17.72 -4.49 24.30
CA ALA A 73 -16.30 -4.74 24.01
C ALA A 73 -15.55 -3.44 23.65
N ILE A 74 -16.14 -2.59 22.81
CA ILE A 74 -15.55 -1.30 22.43
C ILE A 74 -15.42 -0.37 23.66
N HIS A 75 -16.42 -0.34 24.53
CA HIS A 75 -16.38 0.48 25.73
C HIS A 75 -15.30 0.01 26.71
N HIS A 76 -15.16 -1.30 26.91
CA HIS A 76 -14.08 -1.89 27.71
C HIS A 76 -12.70 -1.60 27.13
N PHE A 77 -12.56 -1.74 25.81
CA PHE A 77 -11.34 -1.45 25.08
C PHE A 77 -10.85 -0.01 25.30
N PHE A 78 -11.74 0.99 25.19
CA PHE A 78 -11.38 2.40 25.38
C PHE A 78 -11.10 2.79 26.84
N ARG A 79 -11.65 2.07 27.82
CA ARG A 79 -11.33 2.27 29.24
C ARG A 79 -10.12 1.47 29.71
N SER A 80 -9.70 0.46 28.96
CA SER A 80 -8.56 -0.37 29.32
C SER A 80 -7.22 0.38 29.17
N PRO A 81 -6.17 -0.01 29.93
CA PRO A 81 -4.81 0.53 29.79
C PRO A 81 -4.22 0.40 28.37
N TRP A 82 -4.74 -0.54 27.59
CA TRP A 82 -4.31 -0.77 26.22
C TRP A 82 -4.51 0.46 25.31
N TRP A 83 -5.60 1.22 25.50
CA TRP A 83 -5.85 2.43 24.70
C TRP A 83 -4.83 3.54 24.99
N THR A 84 -4.40 3.64 26.25
CA THR A 84 -3.35 4.60 26.63
C THR A 84 -2.00 4.19 26.07
N ASP A 85 -1.68 2.90 26.04
CA ASP A 85 -0.44 2.38 25.47
C ASP A 85 -0.38 2.52 23.94
N LEU A 86 -1.51 2.29 23.26
CA LEU A 86 -1.62 2.54 21.83
C LEU A 86 -1.41 4.01 21.50
N LYS A 87 -2.06 4.93 22.23
CA LYS A 87 -1.87 6.37 22.05
C LYS A 87 -0.42 6.78 22.27
N LYS A 88 0.23 6.20 23.28
CA LYS A 88 1.64 6.43 23.56
C LYS A 88 2.52 5.97 22.40
N SER A 89 2.32 4.74 21.92
CA SER A 89 3.05 4.19 20.77
C SER A 89 2.85 5.03 19.50
N LEU A 90 1.62 5.49 19.24
CA LEU A 90 1.33 6.39 18.12
C LEU A 90 1.97 7.77 18.29
N SER A 91 1.95 8.32 19.50
CA SER A 91 2.61 9.60 19.82
C SER A 91 4.13 9.50 19.67
N ASP A 92 4.72 8.40 20.13
CA ASP A 92 6.15 8.11 19.99
C ASP A 92 6.52 7.94 18.51
N THR A 93 5.67 7.27 17.74
CA THR A 93 5.82 7.17 16.28
C THR A 93 5.69 8.54 15.61
N TRP A 94 4.75 9.37 16.04
CA TRP A 94 4.53 10.71 15.51
C TRP A 94 5.70 11.66 15.80
N THR A 95 6.27 11.58 17.00
CA THR A 95 7.45 12.34 17.39
C THR A 95 8.70 11.87 16.65
N PHE A 96 8.87 10.55 16.45
CA PHE A 96 9.90 9.99 15.58
C PHE A 96 9.79 10.53 14.15
N LEU A 97 8.57 10.58 13.61
CA LEU A 97 8.28 11.06 12.26
C LEU A 97 8.59 12.55 12.07
N LYS A 98 8.26 13.37 13.06
CA LYS A 98 8.54 14.82 13.05
C LYS A 98 10.04 15.10 13.19
N THR A 99 10.77 14.28 13.95
CA THR A 99 12.20 14.47 14.24
C THR A 99 13.11 13.98 13.11
N ASN A 100 12.86 12.79 12.55
CA ASN A 100 13.70 12.23 11.48
C ASN A 100 13.32 12.73 10.08
N GLY A 101 12.22 13.46 9.97
CA GLY A 101 11.68 13.90 8.69
C GLY A 101 10.91 12.78 7.99
N TRP A 102 9.81 13.18 7.34
CA TRP A 102 8.90 12.24 6.66
C TRP A 102 9.61 11.34 5.65
N LEU A 103 10.59 11.88 4.90
CA LEU A 103 11.29 11.15 3.85
C LEU A 103 12.22 10.05 4.38
N GLU A 104 12.96 10.29 5.46
CA GLU A 104 13.87 9.28 6.02
C GLU A 104 13.09 8.14 6.68
N THR A 105 12.00 8.47 7.39
CA THR A 105 11.10 7.45 7.95
C THR A 105 10.44 6.63 6.85
N TRP A 106 10.01 7.24 5.74
CA TRP A 106 9.47 6.49 4.60
C TRP A 106 10.52 5.62 3.93
N LYS A 107 11.77 6.09 3.80
CA LYS A 107 12.88 5.26 3.29
C LYS A 107 13.14 4.06 4.21
N LEU A 108 13.17 4.26 5.52
CA LEU A 108 13.33 3.17 6.49
C LEU A 108 12.18 2.15 6.40
N ILE A 109 10.94 2.62 6.26
CA ILE A 109 9.78 1.73 6.07
C ILE A 109 9.91 0.95 4.76
N ILE A 110 10.32 1.58 3.65
CA ILE A 110 10.58 0.88 2.39
C ILE A 110 11.73 -0.11 2.53
N GLU A 111 12.78 0.24 3.26
CA GLU A 111 13.98 -0.60 3.42
C GLU A 111 13.72 -1.81 4.33
N LEU A 112 12.87 -1.64 5.35
CA LEU A 112 12.43 -2.71 6.25
C LEU A 112 11.33 -3.57 5.64
N SER A 113 10.47 -2.98 4.82
CA SER A 113 9.60 -3.74 3.92
C SER A 113 10.51 -4.39 2.87
N ASP A 114 10.26 -5.62 2.43
CA ASP A 114 10.98 -6.19 1.29
C ASP A 114 10.16 -5.94 0.03
N PRO A 115 10.16 -4.72 -0.57
CA PRO A 115 9.30 -4.39 -1.71
C PRO A 115 9.67 -5.20 -2.95
N SER A 116 10.85 -5.82 -2.95
CA SER A 116 11.37 -6.64 -4.04
C SER A 116 11.11 -8.13 -3.87
N GLY A 117 10.68 -8.56 -2.67
CA GLY A 117 10.62 -9.98 -2.29
C GLY A 117 11.97 -10.70 -2.37
N GLU A 118 13.09 -9.99 -2.58
CA GLU A 118 14.41 -10.59 -2.76
C GLU A 118 14.86 -11.30 -1.49
N GLN A 119 14.64 -10.67 -0.33
CA GLN A 119 15.04 -11.27 0.94
C GLN A 119 14.24 -12.53 1.25
N ASN A 120 12.93 -12.51 0.98
CA ASN A 120 12.11 -13.70 1.14
C ASN A 120 12.53 -14.79 0.14
N ALA A 121 12.83 -14.44 -1.11
CA ALA A 121 13.27 -15.39 -2.13
C ALA A 121 14.59 -16.10 -1.76
N TYR A 122 15.58 -15.37 -1.23
CA TYR A 122 16.82 -15.99 -0.73
C TYR A 122 16.56 -16.94 0.43
N LYS A 123 15.65 -16.58 1.36
CA LYS A 123 15.25 -17.44 2.49
C LYS A 123 14.56 -18.72 2.02
N VAL A 124 13.63 -18.62 1.06
CA VAL A 124 12.94 -19.79 0.46
C VAL A 124 13.92 -20.76 -0.20
N LEU A 125 14.96 -20.24 -0.87
CA LEU A 125 16.01 -21.05 -1.49
C LEU A 125 17.10 -21.51 -0.51
N GLY A 126 17.06 -21.06 0.75
CA GLY A 126 18.06 -21.38 1.77
C GLY A 126 19.44 -20.78 1.49
N LEU A 127 19.50 -19.64 0.82
CA LEU A 127 20.74 -18.97 0.39
C LEU A 127 20.96 -17.66 1.14
N SER A 128 22.23 -17.23 1.21
CA SER A 128 22.58 -15.89 1.71
C SER A 128 22.24 -14.81 0.68
N HIS A 129 22.00 -13.57 1.13
CA HIS A 129 21.80 -12.40 0.26
C HIS A 129 22.98 -12.13 -0.70
N HIS A 130 24.16 -12.66 -0.37
CA HIS A 130 25.38 -12.55 -1.17
C HIS A 130 25.67 -13.80 -2.03
N ALA A 131 24.73 -14.74 -2.13
CA ALA A 131 24.91 -15.96 -2.91
C ALA A 131 25.18 -15.66 -4.40
N ASN A 132 26.09 -16.44 -4.99
CA ASN A 132 26.45 -16.25 -6.40
C ASN A 132 25.34 -16.77 -7.33
N GLN A 133 25.30 -16.28 -8.57
CA GLN A 133 24.26 -16.69 -9.54
C GLN A 133 24.27 -18.21 -9.81
N THR A 134 25.44 -18.83 -9.75
CA THR A 134 25.60 -20.29 -9.89
C THR A 134 24.92 -21.02 -8.74
N GLU A 135 25.04 -20.53 -7.52
CA GLU A 135 24.42 -21.08 -6.31
C GLU A 135 22.89 -20.96 -6.39
N ILE A 136 22.39 -19.78 -6.79
CA ILE A 136 20.95 -19.54 -7.00
C ILE A 136 20.38 -20.53 -8.01
N ASN A 137 21.01 -20.65 -9.19
CA ASN A 137 20.55 -21.57 -10.23
C ASN A 137 20.61 -23.04 -9.79
N SER A 138 21.63 -23.41 -9.02
CA SER A 138 21.78 -24.77 -8.51
C SER A 138 20.72 -25.11 -7.46
N SER A 139 20.46 -24.20 -6.51
CA SER A 139 19.45 -24.38 -5.46
C SER A 139 18.04 -24.44 -6.05
N CYS A 140 17.72 -23.56 -6.99
CA CYS A 140 16.46 -23.60 -7.74
C CYS A 140 16.23 -24.99 -8.36
N ARG A 141 17.21 -25.52 -9.10
CA ARG A 141 17.09 -26.85 -9.73
C ARG A 141 16.91 -27.96 -8.69
N LEU A 142 17.70 -27.92 -7.62
CA LEU A 142 17.66 -28.94 -6.57
C LEU A 142 16.30 -28.95 -5.85
N LEU A 143 15.79 -27.78 -5.46
CA LEU A 143 14.53 -27.63 -4.76
C LEU A 143 13.32 -27.93 -5.65
N SER A 144 13.33 -27.51 -6.92
CA SER A 144 12.27 -27.89 -7.88
C SER A 144 12.19 -29.39 -8.09
N VAL A 145 13.33 -30.08 -8.13
CA VAL A 145 13.36 -31.55 -8.24
C VAL A 145 12.93 -32.23 -6.94
N LYS A 146 13.20 -31.63 -5.78
CA LYS A 146 12.82 -32.13 -4.46
C LYS A 146 11.31 -32.05 -4.23
N TRP A 147 10.69 -30.93 -4.59
CA TRP A 147 9.26 -30.67 -4.38
C TRP A 147 8.39 -30.99 -5.60
N HIS A 148 8.94 -31.68 -6.60
CA HIS A 148 8.17 -32.00 -7.81
C HIS A 148 6.98 -32.93 -7.48
N PRO A 149 5.75 -32.59 -7.89
CA PRO A 149 4.54 -33.34 -7.51
C PRO A 149 4.54 -34.80 -8.01
N ASP A 150 5.30 -35.09 -9.07
CA ASP A 150 5.48 -36.44 -9.62
C ASP A 150 6.30 -37.37 -8.69
N LYS A 151 7.14 -36.81 -7.82
CA LYS A 151 7.95 -37.62 -6.88
C LYS A 151 7.21 -37.98 -5.60
N VAL A 152 6.11 -37.30 -5.30
CA VAL A 152 5.35 -37.48 -4.06
C VAL A 152 4.18 -38.41 -4.34
N LYS A 153 4.21 -39.60 -3.73
CA LYS A 153 3.17 -40.63 -3.93
C LYS A 153 1.97 -40.43 -2.99
N ASP A 154 2.19 -39.87 -1.80
CA ASP A 154 1.15 -39.66 -0.80
C ASP A 154 0.24 -38.46 -1.17
N PRO A 155 -1.10 -38.63 -1.25
CA PRO A 155 -2.02 -37.54 -1.54
C PRO A 155 -2.00 -36.39 -0.52
N ARG A 156 -1.63 -36.63 0.74
CA ARG A 156 -1.57 -35.57 1.77
C ARG A 156 -0.34 -34.69 1.60
N GLU A 157 0.79 -35.28 1.20
CA GLU A 157 2.04 -34.56 0.95
C GLU A 157 2.09 -33.91 -0.44
N LYS A 158 1.22 -34.33 -1.37
CA LYS A 158 1.13 -33.69 -2.69
C LYS A 158 0.76 -32.21 -2.61
N LEU A 159 -0.16 -31.85 -1.72
CA LEU A 159 -0.58 -30.45 -1.54
C LEU A 159 0.56 -29.60 -0.99
N THR A 160 1.26 -30.07 0.04
CA THR A 160 2.39 -29.35 0.63
C THR A 160 3.58 -29.27 -0.32
N ALA A 161 3.86 -30.33 -1.09
CA ALA A 161 4.89 -30.31 -2.12
C ALA A 161 4.55 -29.34 -3.26
N GLN A 162 3.28 -29.28 -3.65
CA GLN A 162 2.80 -28.33 -4.66
C GLN A 162 2.94 -26.88 -4.19
N GLU A 163 2.54 -26.56 -2.95
CA GLU A 163 2.73 -25.24 -2.35
C GLU A 163 4.22 -24.85 -2.31
N LYS A 164 5.08 -25.76 -1.83
CA LYS A 164 6.53 -25.54 -1.78
C LYS A 164 7.15 -25.39 -3.17
N PHE A 165 6.63 -26.11 -4.16
CA PHE A 165 7.08 -25.99 -5.54
C PHE A 165 6.75 -24.60 -6.11
N TYR A 166 5.55 -24.08 -5.86
CA TYR A 166 5.18 -22.73 -6.27
C TYR A 166 6.02 -21.65 -5.57
N GLU A 167 6.23 -21.77 -4.25
CA GLU A 167 7.09 -20.85 -3.50
C GLU A 167 8.52 -20.80 -4.07
N VAL A 168 9.09 -21.96 -4.38
CA VAL A 168 10.44 -22.06 -4.98
C VAL A 168 10.45 -21.44 -6.38
N GLN A 169 9.43 -21.69 -7.19
CA GLN A 169 9.33 -21.13 -8.54
C GLN A 169 9.22 -19.60 -8.52
N GLU A 170 8.39 -19.05 -7.63
CA GLU A 170 8.23 -17.61 -7.42
C GLU A 170 9.56 -16.98 -6.95
N ALA A 171 10.24 -17.59 -5.97
CA ALA A 171 11.53 -17.12 -5.50
C ALA A 171 12.59 -17.07 -6.63
N CYS A 172 12.67 -18.12 -7.46
CA CYS A 172 13.58 -18.15 -8.60
C CYS A 172 13.25 -17.08 -9.65
N GLU A 173 11.95 -16.82 -9.90
CA GLU A 173 11.50 -15.80 -10.84
C GLU A 173 11.85 -14.38 -10.35
N ILE A 174 11.60 -14.09 -9.07
CA ILE A 174 11.94 -12.82 -8.44
C ILE A 174 13.45 -12.53 -8.59
N LEU A 175 14.31 -13.48 -8.22
CA LEU A 175 15.76 -13.31 -8.32
C LEU A 175 16.23 -13.12 -9.77
N SER A 176 15.62 -13.84 -10.72
CA SER A 176 15.91 -13.69 -12.16
C SER A 176 15.50 -12.31 -12.69
N LYS A 177 14.30 -11.82 -12.36
CA LYS A 177 13.82 -10.47 -12.73
C LYS A 177 14.73 -9.39 -12.16
N ASN A 178 15.16 -9.54 -10.91
CA ASN A 178 16.05 -8.58 -10.26
C ASN A 178 17.44 -8.53 -10.89
N LYS A 179 18.00 -9.68 -11.32
CA LYS A 179 19.20 -9.72 -12.15
C LYS A 179 19.03 -8.95 -13.46
N ALA A 180 17.94 -9.21 -14.19
CA ALA A 180 17.66 -8.52 -15.45
C ALA A 180 17.54 -7.00 -15.27
N ARG A 181 16.90 -6.57 -14.16
CA ARG A 181 16.81 -5.16 -13.76
C ARG A 181 18.18 -4.54 -13.48
N ARG A 182 19.05 -5.21 -12.71
CA ARG A 182 20.42 -4.74 -12.42
C ARG A 182 21.26 -4.62 -13.69
N SER A 183 21.22 -5.62 -14.57
CA SER A 183 21.96 -5.61 -15.84
C SER A 183 21.56 -4.43 -16.74
N ARG A 184 20.25 -4.12 -16.85
CA ARG A 184 19.77 -2.97 -17.61
C ARG A 184 20.25 -1.64 -17.03
N ARG A 185 20.33 -1.53 -15.69
CA ARG A 185 20.79 -0.31 -15.01
C ARG A 185 22.28 -0.06 -15.25
N ASN A 186 23.12 -1.09 -15.18
CA ASN A 186 24.56 -0.99 -15.46
C ASN A 186 24.82 -0.59 -16.91
N LYS A 187 24.04 -1.12 -17.87
CA LYS A 187 24.18 -0.72 -19.27
C LYS A 187 23.87 0.76 -19.52
N LYS A 188 23.00 1.36 -18.70
CA LYS A 188 22.60 2.78 -18.81
C LYS A 188 23.59 3.74 -18.13
N SER A 189 24.36 3.28 -17.13
CA SER A 189 25.39 4.12 -16.51
C SER A 189 26.63 4.27 -17.38
N ASP A 190 26.88 3.29 -18.27
CA ASP A 190 28.07 3.23 -19.12
C ASP A 190 27.85 3.88 -20.50
N SER A 191 26.66 4.43 -20.75
CA SER A 191 26.21 5.04 -22.02
C SER A 191 25.80 6.49 -21.83
#